data_AF-A0A9D9GR75-F1
#
_entry.id   AF-A0A9D9GR75-F1
#
_cell.length_a   1.000
_cell.length_b   1.000
_cell.length_c   1.000
_cell.angle_alpha   90.00
_cell.angle_beta   90.00
_cell.angle_gamma   90.00
#
_symmetry.space_group_name_H-M   'P 1'
#
loop_
_entity.id
_entity.type
_entity.pdbx_description
1 polymer ?
#
loop_
_entity_poly.entity_id
_entity_poly.type
_entity_poly.pdbx_seq_one_letter_code
_entity_poly.pdbx_strand_id
1 'polypeptide(L)'
;FNIANILSKSTICVLAKNVLIVSSVFEGNINKLNSKDGLKASEEIMGKFFSMPGTHVVGVLHQNYVNYVKAFMEMYQAGTLPEAREIELHTKQETNQTQKKEKTQAELWADMINGK
;
A
#
# COMPACT_ATOMS: atom_id res chain seq x y z
N PHE A 1 -7.64 11.48 1.54
CA PHE A 1 -6.79 10.60 0.70
C PHE A 1 -7.71 9.89 -0.31
N ASN A 2 -7.37 9.84 -1.60
CA ASN A 2 -8.33 9.38 -2.63
C ASN A 2 -7.81 8.11 -3.34
N ILE A 3 -8.38 6.95 -2.99
CA ILE A 3 -8.05 5.65 -3.58
C ILE A 3 -8.30 5.64 -5.09
N ALA A 4 -9.40 6.25 -5.56
CA ALA A 4 -9.70 6.33 -6.99
C ALA A 4 -8.60 7.04 -7.78
N ASN A 5 -7.95 8.06 -7.20
CA ASN A 5 -6.83 8.77 -7.83
C ASN A 5 -5.51 7.96 -7.83
N ILE A 6 -5.33 7.02 -6.90
CA ILE A 6 -4.21 6.07 -7.00
C ILE A 6 -4.49 5.08 -8.11
N LEU A 7 -5.70 4.51 -8.11
CA LEU A 7 -6.12 3.49 -9.07
C LEU A 7 -6.03 4.02 -10.50
N SER A 8 -6.42 5.27 -10.74
CA SER A 8 -6.31 5.92 -12.06
C SER A 8 -4.88 6.12 -12.56
N LYS A 9 -3.90 6.11 -11.65
CA LYS A 9 -2.46 6.25 -11.95
C LYS A 9 -1.70 4.93 -11.86
N SER A 10 -2.40 3.83 -11.61
CA SER A 10 -1.82 2.51 -11.43
C SER A 10 -2.09 1.65 -12.66
N THR A 11 -1.24 0.66 -12.89
CA THR A 11 -1.51 -0.38 -13.88
C THR A 11 -2.37 -1.46 -13.24
N ILE A 12 -3.49 -1.81 -13.86
CA ILE A 12 -4.44 -2.81 -13.33
C ILE A 12 -4.40 -4.02 -14.26
N CYS A 13 -4.13 -5.19 -13.68
CA CYS A 13 -4.09 -6.45 -14.40
C CYS A 13 -5.06 -7.44 -13.77
N VAL A 14 -5.91 -8.06 -14.60
CA VAL A 14 -6.76 -9.18 -14.17
C VAL A 14 -5.89 -10.43 -14.09
N LEU A 15 -5.76 -10.99 -12.90
CA LEU A 15 -4.97 -12.19 -12.65
C LEU A 15 -5.83 -13.46 -12.68
N ALA A 16 -7.04 -13.38 -12.12
CA ALA A 16 -8.04 -14.44 -12.13
C ALA A 16 -9.45 -13.83 -12.18
N LYS A 17 -10.48 -14.68 -12.30
CA LYS A 17 -11.88 -14.23 -12.49
C LYS A 17 -12.34 -13.14 -11.52
N ASN A 18 -11.86 -13.14 -10.27
CA ASN A 18 -12.17 -12.14 -9.24
C ASN A 18 -10.92 -11.56 -8.56
N VAL A 19 -9.74 -11.62 -9.19
CA VAL A 19 -8.49 -11.14 -8.57
C VAL A 19 -7.80 -10.14 -9.50
N LEU A 20 -7.55 -8.94 -8.98
CA LEU A 20 -6.87 -7.86 -9.67
C LEU A 20 -5.55 -7.54 -8.98
N ILE A 21 -4.50 -7.41 -9.78
CA ILE A 21 -3.24 -6.83 -9.36
C ILE A 21 -3.23 -5.36 -9.76
N VAL A 22 -2.97 -4.49 -8.80
CA VAL A 22 -2.76 -3.06 -9.02
C VAL A 22 -1.30 -2.76 -8.78
N SER A 23 -0.57 -2.40 -9.84
CA SER A 23 0.84 -2.06 -9.75
C SER A 23 1.10 -0.55 -9.81
N SER A 24 1.99 -0.08 -8.96
CA SER A 24 2.45 1.31 -8.91
C SER A 24 3.96 1.34 -8.68
N VAL A 25 4.63 2.37 -9.22
CA VAL A 25 6.05 2.64 -8.95
C VAL A 25 6.27 3.32 -7.59
N PHE A 26 5.21 3.89 -7.00
CA PHE A 26 5.27 4.57 -5.71
C PHE A 26 4.87 3.63 -4.57
N GLU A 27 5.81 3.36 -3.67
CA GLU A 27 5.58 2.53 -2.47
C GLU A 27 4.49 3.10 -1.57
N GLY A 28 4.46 4.42 -1.40
CA GLY A 28 3.41 5.10 -0.65
C GLY A 28 2.00 4.89 -1.21
N ASN A 29 1.85 4.59 -2.50
CA ASN A 29 0.56 4.20 -3.08
C ASN A 29 0.21 2.76 -2.73
N ILE A 30 1.19 1.85 -2.79
CA ILE A 30 1.01 0.43 -2.46
C ILE A 30 0.63 0.25 -0.99
N ASN A 31 1.33 0.93 -0.07
CA ASN A 31 1.03 0.86 1.35
C ASN A 31 -0.40 1.33 1.65
N LYS A 32 -0.88 2.33 0.90
CA LYS A 32 -2.23 2.86 1.10
C LYS A 32 -3.30 2.00 0.44
N LEU A 33 -3.04 1.44 -0.74
CA LEU A 33 -3.90 0.43 -1.37
C LEU A 33 -4.06 -0.81 -0.49
N ASN A 34 -2.97 -1.30 0.10
CA ASN A 34 -2.95 -2.50 0.93
C ASN A 34 -3.36 -2.24 2.39
N SER A 35 -3.65 -1.00 2.76
CA SER A 35 -4.27 -0.72 4.06
C SER A 35 -5.69 -1.28 4.11
N LYS A 36 -6.23 -1.57 5.30
CA LYS A 36 -7.59 -2.11 5.47
C LYS A 36 -8.66 -1.26 4.76
N ASP A 37 -8.63 0.05 4.98
CA ASP A 37 -9.58 0.97 4.34
C ASP A 37 -9.33 1.10 2.83
N GLY A 38 -8.05 1.05 2.43
CA GLY A 38 -7.66 1.10 1.02
C GLY A 38 -8.11 -0.13 0.23
N LEU A 39 -7.99 -1.32 0.81
CA LEU A 39 -8.43 -2.57 0.20
C LEU A 39 -9.93 -2.55 0.01
N LYS A 40 -10.69 -2.29 1.08
CA LYS A 40 -12.16 -2.22 1.00
C LYS A 40 -12.64 -1.22 -0.05
N ALA A 41 -12.06 -0.01 -0.09
CA ALA A 41 -12.40 0.99 -1.08
C ALA A 41 -12.00 0.56 -2.51
N SER A 42 -10.84 -0.07 -2.68
CA SER A 42 -10.37 -0.54 -3.97
C SER A 42 -11.23 -1.68 -4.52
N GLU A 43 -11.58 -2.66 -3.68
CA GLU A 43 -12.45 -3.78 -4.02
C GLU A 43 -13.86 -3.30 -4.40
N GLU A 44 -14.41 -2.31 -3.68
CA GLU A 44 -15.70 -1.73 -4.01
C GLU A 44 -15.67 -0.99 -5.35
N ILE A 45 -14.67 -0.13 -5.57
CA ILE A 45 -14.51 0.65 -6.80
C ILE A 45 -14.32 -0.30 -7.98
N MET A 46 -13.40 -1.25 -7.88
CA MET A 46 -13.08 -2.18 -8.96
C MET A 46 -14.19 -3.18 -9.22
N GLY A 47 -14.84 -3.68 -8.16
CA GLY A 47 -15.97 -4.58 -8.31
C GLY A 47 -17.13 -3.92 -9.08
N LYS A 48 -17.37 -2.62 -8.85
CA LYS A 48 -18.33 -1.84 -9.64
C LYS A 48 -17.83 -1.58 -11.06
N PHE A 49 -16.57 -1.19 -11.22
CA PHE A 49 -16.00 -0.82 -12.52
C PHE A 49 -15.94 -2.01 -13.50
N PHE A 50 -15.53 -3.18 -13.02
CA PHE A 50 -15.42 -4.40 -13.82
C PHE A 50 -16.69 -5.28 -13.77
N SER A 51 -17.75 -4.85 -13.08
CA SER A 51 -18.96 -5.66 -12.85
C SER A 51 -18.65 -7.04 -12.25
N MET A 52 -17.68 -7.08 -11.34
CA MET A 52 -17.14 -8.27 -10.70
C MET A 52 -17.34 -8.18 -9.18
N PRO A 53 -18.53 -8.52 -8.65
CA PRO A 53 -18.74 -8.54 -7.21
C PRO A 53 -17.82 -9.57 -6.54
N GLY A 54 -17.27 -9.21 -5.36
CA GLY A 54 -16.27 -10.03 -4.68
C GLY A 54 -14.88 -9.97 -5.34
N THR A 55 -14.57 -8.88 -6.04
CA THR A 55 -13.21 -8.61 -6.53
C THR A 55 -12.26 -8.47 -5.36
N HIS A 56 -11.14 -9.18 -5.42
CA HIS A 56 -9.99 -9.00 -4.54
C HIS A 56 -8.93 -8.17 -5.24
N VAL A 57 -8.41 -7.17 -4.53
CA VAL A 57 -7.38 -6.27 -5.04
C VAL A 57 -6.08 -6.48 -4.26
N VAL A 58 -4.98 -6.64 -4.98
CA VAL A 58 -3.64 -6.66 -4.37
C VAL A 58 -2.79 -5.56 -4.98
N GLY A 59 -2.31 -4.65 -4.12
CA GLY A 59 -1.32 -3.65 -4.48
C GLY A 59 0.09 -4.24 -4.50
N VAL A 60 0.82 -4.08 -5.61
CA VAL A 60 2.22 -4.51 -5.72
C VAL A 60 3.11 -3.42 -6.29
N LEU A 61 4.36 -3.33 -5.83
CA LEU A 61 5.34 -2.48 -6.51
C LEU A 61 5.60 -2.99 -7.93
N HIS A 62 5.69 -2.08 -8.90
CA HIS A 62 5.84 -2.45 -10.31
C HIS A 62 7.04 -3.37 -10.57
N GLN A 63 8.19 -3.09 -9.93
CA GLN A 63 9.39 -3.94 -10.01
C GLN A 63 9.18 -5.38 -9.51
N ASN A 64 8.21 -5.60 -8.62
CA ASN A 64 7.89 -6.90 -8.04
C ASN A 64 6.76 -7.63 -8.78
N TYR A 65 6.14 -6.99 -9.78
CA TYR A 65 4.97 -7.52 -10.48
C TYR A 65 5.21 -8.92 -11.05
N VAL A 66 6.31 -9.10 -11.81
CA VAL A 66 6.63 -10.38 -12.47
C VAL A 66 6.82 -11.50 -11.42
N ASN A 67 7.55 -11.21 -10.35
CA ASN A 67 7.79 -12.17 -9.27
C ASN A 67 6.48 -12.55 -8.56
N TYR A 68 5.61 -11.56 -8.33
CA TYR A 68 4.32 -11.80 -7.68
C TYR A 68 3.39 -12.65 -8.56
N VAL A 69 3.26 -12.32 -9.85
CA VAL A 69 2.44 -13.10 -10.80
C VAL A 69 2.96 -14.53 -10.88
N LYS A 70 4.28 -14.72 -10.97
CA LYS A 70 4.89 -16.05 -11.02
C LYS A 70 4.56 -16.86 -9.76
N ALA A 71 4.76 -16.28 -8.57
CA ALA A 71 4.44 -16.93 -7.31
C ALA A 71 2.94 -17.27 -7.18
N PHE A 72 2.05 -16.37 -7.61
CA PHE A 72 0.62 -16.63 -7.63
C PHE A 72 0.27 -17.82 -8.56
N MET A 73 0.83 -17.84 -9.77
CA MET A 73 0.57 -18.91 -10.73
C MET A 73 1.08 -20.26 -10.21
N GLU A 74 2.25 -20.29 -9.59
CA GLU A 74 2.79 -21.50 -8.94
C GLU A 74 1.87 -22.00 -7.83
N MET A 75 1.42 -21.12 -6.93
CA MET A 75 0.49 -21.47 -5.85
C MET A 75 -0.89 -21.90 -6.38
N TYR A 76 -1.39 -21.24 -7.43
CA TYR A 76 -2.66 -21.59 -8.06
C TYR A 76 -2.61 -22.98 -8.70
N GLN A 77 -1.56 -23.28 -9.45
CA GLN A 77 -1.36 -24.61 -10.06
C GLN A 77 -1.16 -25.71 -9.01
N ALA A 78 -0.51 -25.39 -7.89
CA ALA A 78 -0.34 -26.30 -6.77
C ALA A 78 -1.62 -26.49 -5.92
N GLY A 79 -2.67 -25.69 -6.14
CA GLY A 79 -3.88 -25.71 -5.32
C GLY A 79 -3.65 -25.24 -3.88
N THR A 80 -2.57 -24.49 -3.63
CA THR A 80 -2.12 -24.07 -2.29
C THR A 80 -2.33 -22.57 -2.05
N LEU A 81 -3.23 -21.94 -2.80
CA LEU A 81 -3.55 -20.53 -2.55
C LEU A 81 -3.98 -20.36 -1.09
N PRO A 82 -3.26 -19.54 -0.30
CA PRO A 82 -3.64 -19.30 1.07
C PRO A 82 -5.00 -18.59 1.09
N GLU A 83 -5.84 -18.95 2.05
CA GLU A 83 -7.06 -18.19 2.34
C GLU A 83 -6.71 -16.72 2.55
N ALA A 84 -7.62 -15.83 2.15
CA ALA A 84 -7.46 -14.40 2.36
C ALA A 84 -7.27 -14.13 3.86
N ARG A 85 -6.04 -13.78 4.26
CA ARG A 85 -5.68 -13.40 5.62
C ARG A 85 -5.34 -11.93 5.64
N GLU A 86 -5.82 -11.24 6.65
CA GLU A 86 -5.47 -9.84 6.91
C GLU A 86 -3.94 -9.79 7.13
N ILE A 87 -3.22 -9.11 6.24
CA ILE A 87 -1.77 -8.94 6.39
C ILE A 87 -1.57 -7.86 7.45
N GLU A 88 -1.29 -8.26 8.69
CA GLU A 88 -0.77 -7.34 9.69
C GLU A 88 0.62 -6.88 9.24
N LEU A 89 0.68 -5.66 8.71
CA LEU A 89 1.95 -4.99 8.49
C LEU A 89 2.56 -4.72 9.87
N HIS A 90 3.50 -5.57 10.29
CA HIS A 90 4.41 -5.23 11.37
C HIS A 90 5.27 -4.06 10.87
N THR A 91 4.78 -2.83 11.05
CA THR A 91 5.65 -1.68 11.13
C THR A 91 6.66 -2.01 12.21
N LYS A 92 7.90 -2.26 11.82
CA LYS A 92 9.04 -2.05 12.70
C LYS A 92 9.04 -0.56 13.04
N GLN A 93 8.21 -0.17 13.99
CA GLN A 93 8.50 0.96 14.84
C GLN A 93 9.69 0.50 15.68
N GLU A 94 10.89 0.80 15.19
CA GLU A 94 12.00 0.97 16.11
C GLU A 94 11.67 2.19 16.97
N THR A 95 11.11 1.89 18.13
CA THR A 95 11.03 2.78 19.27
C THR A 95 12.44 3.24 19.61
N ASN A 96 12.73 4.51 19.39
CA ASN A 96 13.47 5.34 20.33
C ASN A 96 13.42 6.80 19.86
N GLN A 97 12.61 7.61 20.52
CA GLN A 97 13.12 8.73 21.31
C GLN A 97 11.96 9.47 21.95
N THR A 98 12.01 9.52 23.28
CA THR A 98 11.39 10.52 24.13
C THR A 98 11.45 11.87 23.44
N GLN A 99 10.30 12.52 23.26
CA GLN A 99 10.21 13.89 22.78
C GLN A 99 11.03 14.81 23.69
N LYS A 100 12.28 15.07 23.32
CA LYS A 100 12.98 16.30 23.68
C LYS A 100 12.90 17.18 22.44
N LYS A 101 12.08 18.22 22.54
CA LYS A 101 11.86 19.23 21.51
C LYS A 101 13.21 19.89 21.18
N GLU A 102 13.92 19.40 20.17
CA GLU A 102 15.07 20.10 19.63
C GLU A 102 14.58 21.37 18.96
N LYS A 103 15.11 22.51 19.41
CA LYS A 103 14.83 23.81 18.81
C LYS A 103 15.30 23.77 17.36
N THR A 104 14.42 24.20 16.46
CA THR A 104 14.74 24.40 15.04
C THR A 104 15.90 25.38 14.89
N GLN A 105 16.64 25.30 13.78
CA GLN A 105 17.78 26.18 13.53
C GLN A 105 17.38 27.67 13.67
N ALA A 106 16.18 28.03 13.20
CA ALA A 106 15.62 29.38 13.38
C ALA A 106 15.43 29.79 14.85
N GLU A 107 15.04 28.87 15.73
CA GLU A 107 14.89 29.12 17.17
C GLU A 107 16.26 29.25 17.87
N LEU A 108 17.29 28.52 17.42
CA LEU A 108 18.67 28.66 17.92
C LEU A 108 19.30 30.01 17.53
N TRP A 109 19.05 30.50 16.30
CA TRP A 109 19.51 31.82 15.87
C TRP A 109 18.84 32.96 16.65
N ALA A 110 17.55 32.82 16.98
CA ALA A 110 16.81 33.83 17.74
C ALA A 110 17.31 33.99 19.20
N ASP A 111 17.71 32.88 19.84
CA ASP A 111 18.25 32.91 21.20
C ASP A 111 19.63 33.59 21.27
N MET A 112 20.49 33.38 20.26
CA MET A 112 21.82 34.01 20.21
C MET A 112 21.78 35.53 20.03
N ILE A 113 20.77 36.04 19.31
CA ILE A 113 20.61 37.48 19.06
C ILE A 113 20.00 38.21 20.27
N ASN A 114 19.15 37.52 21.05
CA ASN A 114 18.46 38.09 22.21
C ASN A 114 19.18 37.90 23.55
N GLY A 115 20.39 37.33 23.57
CA GLY A 115 21.32 37.36 24.71
C GLY A 115 20.75 36.89 26.05
N LYS A 116 20.51 35.57 26.18
CA LYS A 116 20.43 34.89 27.48
C LYS A 116 21.57 33.91 27.66
#